data_AF-A0A931WD19-F1
#
_entry.id   AF-A0A931WD19-F1
#
_cell.length_a   1.000
_cell.length_b   1.000
_cell.length_c   1.000
_cell.angle_alpha   90.00
_cell.angle_beta   90.00
_cell.angle_gamma   90.00
#
_symmetry.space_group_name_H-M   'P 1'
#
loop_
_entity.id
_entity.type
_entity.pdbx_description
1 polymer ?
#
loop_
_entity_poly.entity_id
_entity_poly.type
_entity_poly.pdbx_seq_one_letter_code
_entity_poly.pdbx_strand_id
1 'polypeptide(L)'
;MSAKNPELRQDIVSSEWILVAPSRRHRPNYFITQKERPAAKSACPFEDPQKSGNSFPISWYSKNGLERSTVTSNWLLQVIPNKFPAVVLHSGACPHALPYGLYHHMAGVGFHEVLVYRSHSKFLADMSPPEAEFVIRAYQDRFLAHKKEKCLEYIFIFHNHGSAAGASVWHPHSQIIALPIVPPDVARSL
;
A
#
# COMPACT_ATOMS: atom_id res chain seq x y z
N MET A 1 10.88 33.82 -22.44
CA MET A 1 11.60 33.03 -21.42
C MET A 1 12.51 32.06 -22.16
N SER A 2 13.83 32.08 -21.91
CA SER A 2 14.78 31.17 -22.57
C SER A 2 14.40 29.70 -22.30
N ALA A 3 14.46 28.86 -23.32
CA ALA A 3 14.21 27.43 -23.15
C ALA A 3 15.29 26.84 -22.22
N LYS A 4 14.88 26.19 -21.13
CA LYS A 4 15.82 25.52 -20.24
C LYS A 4 16.42 24.31 -20.97
N ASN A 5 17.75 24.25 -21.02
CA ASN A 5 18.49 23.12 -21.59
C ASN A 5 18.26 21.84 -20.77
N PRO A 6 18.36 20.65 -21.39
CA PRO A 6 18.36 19.39 -20.65
C PRO A 6 19.53 19.31 -19.66
N GLU A 7 19.31 18.68 -18.53
CA GLU A 7 20.34 18.48 -17.49
C GLU A 7 20.16 17.13 -16.79
N LEU A 8 21.26 16.55 -16.32
CA LEU A 8 21.26 15.40 -15.41
C LEU A 8 21.37 15.92 -13.98
N ARG A 9 20.45 15.50 -13.11
CA ARG A 9 20.48 15.81 -11.68
C ARG A 9 20.54 14.51 -10.90
N GLN A 10 21.41 14.45 -9.91
CA GLN A 10 21.48 13.30 -9.02
C GLN A 10 20.53 13.53 -7.83
N ASP A 11 19.67 12.55 -7.56
CA ASP A 11 18.85 12.55 -6.35
C ASP A 11 19.70 12.18 -5.13
N ILE A 12 19.61 12.98 -4.06
CA ILE A 12 20.45 12.79 -2.86
C ILE A 12 20.02 11.62 -1.98
N VAL A 13 18.80 11.10 -2.18
CA VAL A 13 18.26 9.98 -1.42
C VAL A 13 18.61 8.68 -2.13
N SER A 14 18.24 8.52 -3.40
CA SER A 14 18.47 7.28 -4.16
C SER A 14 19.86 7.17 -4.80
N SER A 15 20.61 8.28 -4.86
CA SER A 15 21.85 8.43 -5.64
C SER A 15 21.69 8.22 -7.15
N GLU A 16 20.45 8.20 -7.67
CA GLU A 16 20.16 7.97 -9.08
C GLU A 16 20.29 9.26 -9.91
N TRP A 17 20.78 9.11 -11.13
CA TRP A 17 20.83 10.20 -12.11
C TRP A 17 19.51 10.32 -12.88
N ILE A 18 18.87 11.48 -12.80
CA ILE A 18 17.60 11.80 -13.43
C ILE A 18 17.83 12.79 -14.56
N LEU A 19 17.43 12.42 -15.79
CA LEU A 19 17.43 13.32 -16.94
C LEU A 19 16.20 14.23 -16.91
N VAL A 20 16.44 15.53 -16.71
CA VAL A 20 15.40 16.56 -16.76
C VAL A 20 15.44 17.21 -18.15
N ALA A 21 14.39 16.98 -18.95
CA ALA A 21 14.27 17.51 -20.31
C ALA A 21 12.96 18.30 -20.52
N PRO A 22 12.88 19.58 -20.10
CA PRO A 22 11.63 20.35 -20.03
C PRO A 22 10.88 20.47 -21.36
N SER A 23 11.62 20.54 -22.48
CA SER A 23 11.05 20.66 -23.82
C SER A 23 10.18 19.46 -24.23
N ARG A 24 10.33 18.29 -23.58
CA ARG A 24 9.54 17.09 -23.90
C ARG A 24 8.04 17.25 -23.64
N ARG A 25 7.61 18.19 -22.80
CA ARG A 25 6.18 18.49 -22.57
C ARG A 25 5.45 19.00 -23.82
N HIS A 26 6.19 19.56 -24.78
CA HIS A 26 5.63 20.09 -26.03
C HIS A 26 5.47 19.00 -27.11
N ARG A 27 5.89 17.76 -26.82
CA ARG A 27 5.72 16.65 -27.75
C ARG A 27 4.21 16.38 -27.93
N PRO A 28 3.72 16.27 -29.17
CA PRO A 28 2.34 15.88 -29.42
C PRO A 28 2.01 14.54 -28.76
N ASN A 29 0.84 14.46 -28.11
CA ASN A 29 0.29 13.21 -27.58
C ASN A 29 -1.03 12.91 -28.31
N TYR A 30 -1.05 11.84 -29.09
CA TYR A 30 -2.19 11.42 -29.90
C TYR A 30 -3.09 10.39 -29.20
N PHE A 31 -2.74 9.99 -27.97
CA PHE A 31 -3.51 8.99 -27.23
C PHE A 31 -4.53 9.65 -26.30
N ILE A 32 -5.75 9.12 -26.32
CA ILE A 32 -6.85 9.56 -25.47
C ILE A 32 -6.76 8.81 -24.13
N THR A 33 -6.63 9.55 -23.04
CA THR A 33 -6.80 8.99 -21.69
C THR A 33 -8.28 8.80 -21.40
N GLN A 34 -8.68 7.56 -21.10
CA GLN A 34 -10.03 7.29 -20.62
C GLN A 34 -10.17 7.78 -19.17
N LYS A 35 -11.28 8.46 -18.87
CA LYS A 35 -11.64 8.78 -17.49
C LYS A 35 -12.15 7.53 -16.79
N GLU A 36 -11.63 7.28 -15.60
CA GLU A 36 -12.11 6.23 -14.71
C GLU A 36 -13.55 6.53 -14.27
N ARG A 37 -14.34 5.47 -14.13
CA ARG A 37 -15.70 5.56 -13.59
C ARG A 37 -15.74 4.83 -12.26
N PRO A 38 -16.36 5.41 -11.23
CA PRO A 38 -16.57 4.71 -9.96
C PRO A 38 -17.29 3.38 -10.18
N ALA A 39 -16.84 2.34 -9.49
CA ALA A 39 -17.58 1.09 -9.42
C ALA A 39 -18.89 1.30 -8.64
N ALA A 40 -19.94 0.54 -8.95
CA ALA A 40 -21.16 0.57 -8.17
C ALA A 40 -20.92 -0.01 -6.76
N LYS A 41 -21.47 0.64 -5.73
CA LYS A 41 -21.36 0.18 -4.33
C LYS A 41 -21.82 -1.26 -4.13
N SER A 42 -22.86 -1.69 -4.84
CA SER A 42 -23.44 -3.03 -4.73
C SER A 42 -22.48 -4.16 -5.11
N ALA A 43 -21.49 -3.89 -5.97
CA ALA A 43 -20.48 -4.85 -6.41
C ALA A 43 -19.12 -4.64 -5.71
N CYS A 44 -19.03 -3.67 -4.80
CA CYS A 44 -17.77 -3.33 -4.16
C CYS A 44 -17.44 -4.31 -3.03
N PRO A 45 -16.28 -4.98 -3.07
CA PRO A 45 -15.89 -5.93 -2.02
C PRO A 45 -15.58 -5.25 -0.68
N PHE A 46 -15.47 -3.93 -0.64
CA PHE A 46 -15.09 -3.14 0.53
C PHE A 46 -16.22 -2.31 1.14
N GLU A 47 -17.40 -2.29 0.50
CA GLU A 47 -18.60 -1.69 1.11
C GLU A 47 -19.07 -2.52 2.32
N ASP A 48 -19.00 -3.84 2.20
CA ASP A 48 -19.16 -4.78 3.31
C ASP A 48 -18.11 -5.89 3.14
N PRO A 49 -16.90 -5.71 3.72
CA PRO A 49 -15.79 -6.63 3.53
C PRO A 49 -16.15 -8.07 3.88
N GLN A 50 -16.81 -8.29 5.01
CA GLN A 50 -17.14 -9.62 5.50
C GLN A 50 -18.25 -10.27 4.67
N LYS A 51 -19.32 -9.54 4.30
CA LYS A 51 -20.35 -10.08 3.41
C LYS A 51 -19.82 -10.43 2.02
N SER A 52 -18.77 -9.73 1.57
CA SER A 52 -18.08 -9.99 0.29
C SER A 52 -17.07 -11.14 0.38
N GLY A 53 -17.00 -11.83 1.52
CA GLY A 53 -16.11 -12.98 1.74
C GLY A 53 -14.65 -12.59 1.93
N ASN A 54 -14.36 -11.40 2.45
CA ASN A 54 -13.06 -11.13 3.08
C ASN A 54 -13.08 -11.66 4.51
N SER A 55 -11.89 -11.91 5.06
CA SER A 55 -11.74 -12.35 6.45
C SER A 55 -12.23 -11.28 7.44
N PHE A 56 -12.47 -11.71 8.68
CA PHE A 56 -12.71 -10.79 9.79
C PHE A 56 -11.51 -9.85 9.99
N PRO A 57 -11.75 -8.62 10.47
CA PRO A 57 -10.67 -7.67 10.67
C PRO A 57 -9.72 -8.15 11.76
N ILE A 58 -8.43 -7.92 11.52
CA ILE A 58 -7.36 -8.04 12.52
C ILE A 58 -7.55 -6.97 13.60
N SER A 59 -7.95 -5.78 13.16
CA SER A 59 -8.30 -4.63 13.98
C SER A 59 -9.14 -3.65 13.19
N TRP A 60 -9.87 -2.77 13.86
CA TRP A 60 -10.64 -1.71 13.22
C TRP A 60 -10.72 -0.48 14.12
N TYR A 61 -11.09 0.67 13.56
CA TYR A 61 -11.23 1.92 14.32
C TYR A 61 -12.66 2.39 14.30
N SER A 62 -13.10 2.90 15.43
CA SER A 62 -14.32 3.70 15.56
C SER A 62 -13.96 5.10 16.06
N LYS A 63 -14.97 5.94 16.30
CA LYS A 63 -14.75 7.22 17.00
C LYS A 63 -14.15 7.05 18.40
N ASN A 64 -14.28 5.87 19.01
CA ASN A 64 -13.73 5.55 20.33
C ASN A 64 -12.27 5.05 20.27
N GLY A 65 -11.70 4.91 19.08
CA GLY A 65 -10.33 4.42 18.88
C GLY A 65 -10.26 3.00 18.34
N LEU A 66 -9.16 2.33 18.67
CA LEU A 66 -8.79 1.00 18.18
C LEU A 66 -9.62 -0.10 18.86
N GLU A 67 -10.15 -1.00 18.04
CA GLU A 67 -10.91 -2.18 18.43
C GLU A 67 -10.29 -3.44 17.80
N ARG A 68 -10.34 -4.56 18.53
CA ARG A 68 -9.80 -5.87 18.09
C ARG A 68 -10.87 -6.98 18.07
N SER A 69 -12.14 -6.60 18.07
CA SER A 69 -13.26 -7.54 17.93
C SER A 69 -13.49 -7.94 16.47
N THR A 70 -13.96 -9.16 16.25
CA THR A 70 -14.41 -9.64 14.93
C THR A 70 -15.74 -9.03 14.50
N VAL A 71 -16.51 -8.49 15.45
CA VAL A 71 -17.77 -7.79 15.19
C VAL A 71 -17.49 -6.31 15.05
N THR A 72 -17.80 -5.76 13.88
CA THR A 72 -17.60 -4.34 13.57
C THR A 72 -18.93 -3.59 13.60
N SER A 73 -18.95 -2.44 14.27
CA SER A 73 -20.11 -1.53 14.27
C SER A 73 -19.61 -0.08 14.22
N ASN A 74 -20.22 0.74 13.36
CA ASN A 74 -19.84 2.16 13.19
C ASN A 74 -18.33 2.38 12.96
N TRP A 75 -17.70 1.47 12.22
CA TRP A 75 -16.28 1.52 11.92
C TRP A 75 -15.95 2.64 10.92
N LEU A 76 -14.79 3.28 11.13
CA LEU A 76 -14.20 4.29 10.25
C LEU A 76 -13.15 3.68 9.31
N LEU A 77 -12.42 2.69 9.82
CA LEU A 77 -11.41 1.93 9.10
C LEU A 77 -11.39 0.49 9.59
N GLN A 78 -11.23 -0.49 8.69
CA GLN A 78 -10.93 -1.88 9.04
C GLN A 78 -9.56 -2.27 8.48
N VAL A 79 -8.79 -3.04 9.25
CA VAL A 79 -7.60 -3.74 8.78
C VAL A 79 -7.95 -5.21 8.62
N ILE A 80 -7.89 -5.71 7.40
CA ILE A 80 -8.16 -7.12 7.06
C ILE A 80 -6.92 -7.74 6.39
N PRO A 81 -6.72 -9.06 6.49
CA PRO A 81 -5.75 -9.75 5.64
C PRO A 81 -6.12 -9.54 4.16
N ASN A 82 -5.11 -9.38 3.30
CA ASN A 82 -5.36 -9.37 1.87
C ASN A 82 -5.84 -10.76 1.43
N LYS A 83 -6.97 -10.81 0.71
CA LYS A 83 -7.58 -12.05 0.21
C LYS A 83 -6.69 -12.79 -0.80
N PHE A 84 -5.84 -12.05 -1.51
CA PHE A 84 -4.88 -12.56 -2.48
C PHE A 84 -3.48 -12.06 -2.10
N PRO A 85 -2.89 -12.59 -1.02
CA PRO A 85 -1.66 -12.03 -0.48
C PRO A 85 -0.46 -12.35 -1.39
N ALA A 86 0.52 -11.44 -1.44
CA ALA A 86 1.74 -11.63 -2.23
C ALA A 86 2.80 -12.45 -1.47
N VAL A 87 2.56 -12.68 -0.18
CA VAL A 87 3.41 -13.39 0.75
C VAL A 87 2.56 -14.26 1.67
N VAL A 88 3.15 -15.31 2.23
CA VAL A 88 2.46 -16.23 3.15
C VAL A 88 2.99 -16.09 4.58
N LEU A 89 2.16 -16.40 5.57
CA LEU A 89 2.62 -16.43 6.96
C LEU A 89 3.68 -17.53 7.12
N HIS A 90 4.79 -17.24 7.79
CA HIS A 90 5.78 -18.27 8.11
C HIS A 90 5.26 -19.14 9.26
N SER A 91 5.67 -20.41 9.27
CA SER A 91 5.44 -21.33 10.40
C SER A 91 6.80 -21.91 10.82
N GLY A 92 7.31 -21.47 11.96
CA GLY A 92 8.62 -21.89 12.46
C GLY A 92 9.75 -20.92 12.11
N ALA A 93 10.85 -21.46 11.57
CA ALA A 93 12.08 -20.70 11.37
C ALA A 93 11.94 -19.56 10.35
N CYS A 94 12.76 -18.52 10.51
CA CYS A 94 12.84 -17.43 9.55
C CYS A 94 13.36 -17.93 8.19
N PRO A 95 12.87 -17.35 7.09
CA PRO A 95 13.32 -17.72 5.76
C PRO A 95 14.79 -17.31 5.61
N HIS A 96 15.54 -18.07 4.83
CA HIS A 96 16.90 -17.71 4.46
C HIS A 96 17.12 -18.03 2.99
N ALA A 97 18.06 -17.30 2.38
CA ALA A 97 18.42 -17.51 1.00
C ALA A 97 19.11 -18.88 0.84
N LEU A 98 18.61 -19.69 -0.08
CA LEU A 98 19.16 -20.99 -0.44
C LEU A 98 19.72 -20.92 -1.87
N PRO A 99 20.88 -21.55 -2.13
CA PRO A 99 21.46 -21.59 -3.48
C PRO A 99 20.55 -22.36 -4.44
N TYR A 100 20.48 -21.88 -5.68
CA TYR A 100 19.80 -22.49 -6.80
C TYR A 100 20.58 -22.22 -8.08
N GLY A 101 21.58 -23.07 -8.35
CA GLY A 101 22.55 -22.85 -9.43
C GLY A 101 23.35 -21.56 -9.20
N LEU A 102 23.27 -20.62 -10.16
CA LEU A 102 23.90 -19.30 -10.09
C LEU A 102 23.10 -18.28 -9.25
N TYR A 103 21.90 -18.67 -8.81
CA TYR A 103 20.97 -17.79 -8.13
C TYR A 103 20.79 -18.19 -6.67
N HIS A 104 20.10 -17.33 -5.93
CA HIS A 104 19.54 -17.66 -4.64
C HIS A 104 18.03 -17.53 -4.71
N HIS A 105 17.33 -18.35 -3.93
CA HIS A 105 15.89 -18.24 -3.75
C HIS A 105 15.56 -18.29 -2.26
N MET A 106 14.41 -17.72 -1.89
CA MET A 106 13.92 -17.66 -0.52
C MET A 106 12.40 -17.82 -0.54
N ALA A 107 11.83 -18.45 0.48
CA ALA A 107 10.38 -18.50 0.62
C ALA A 107 9.78 -17.09 0.76
N GLY A 108 8.72 -16.81 0.00
CA GLY A 108 7.99 -15.54 0.04
C GLY A 108 7.09 -15.43 1.27
N VAL A 109 7.70 -15.33 2.45
CA VAL A 109 6.98 -15.20 3.72
C VAL A 109 6.81 -13.75 4.13
N GLY A 110 5.76 -13.43 4.88
CA GLY A 110 5.48 -12.08 5.31
C GLY A 110 4.02 -11.85 5.65
N PHE A 111 3.63 -10.58 5.75
CA PHE A 111 2.26 -10.17 5.99
C PHE A 111 1.77 -9.28 4.85
N HIS A 112 0.56 -9.53 4.36
CA HIS A 112 -0.11 -8.67 3.40
C HIS A 112 -1.50 -8.31 3.90
N GLU A 113 -1.72 -7.03 4.18
CA GLU A 113 -2.94 -6.50 4.80
C GLU A 113 -3.52 -5.35 3.98
N VAL A 114 -4.83 -5.17 4.08
CA VAL A 114 -5.58 -4.09 3.46
C VAL A 114 -6.25 -3.27 4.56
N LEU A 115 -6.08 -1.94 4.48
CA LEU A 115 -6.77 -0.97 5.32
C LEU A 115 -7.91 -0.36 4.53
N VAL A 116 -9.13 -0.81 4.80
CA VAL A 116 -10.35 -0.37 4.11
C VAL A 116 -10.94 0.83 4.84
N TYR A 117 -11.17 1.94 4.13
CA TYR A 117 -11.82 3.12 4.69
C TYR A 117 -13.34 3.01 4.57
N ARG A 118 -14.12 3.55 5.50
CA ARG A 118 -15.58 3.36 5.48
C ARG A 118 -16.27 3.98 4.26
N SER A 119 -15.82 5.15 3.83
CA SER A 119 -16.46 5.85 2.72
C SER A 119 -16.02 5.30 1.38
N HIS A 120 -16.99 5.03 0.50
CA HIS A 120 -16.75 4.57 -0.87
C HIS A 120 -16.12 5.61 -1.79
N SER A 121 -16.24 6.90 -1.44
CA SER A 121 -15.90 8.01 -2.33
C SER A 121 -15.19 9.18 -1.65
N LYS A 122 -14.82 9.02 -0.37
CA LYS A 122 -14.02 10.02 0.36
C LYS A 122 -12.61 9.48 0.45
N PHE A 123 -11.74 9.98 -0.41
CA PHE A 123 -10.34 9.54 -0.48
C PHE A 123 -9.52 10.22 0.61
N LEU A 124 -8.29 9.73 0.84
CA LEU A 124 -7.41 10.27 1.88
C LEU A 124 -7.19 11.79 1.75
N ALA A 125 -7.14 12.33 0.53
CA ALA A 125 -7.01 13.76 0.26
C ALA A 125 -8.27 14.58 0.62
N ASP A 126 -9.44 13.95 0.71
CA ASP A 126 -10.71 14.59 1.06
C ASP A 126 -11.06 14.41 2.54
N MET A 127 -10.22 13.71 3.31
CA MET A 127 -10.42 13.48 4.74
C MET A 127 -10.15 14.75 5.54
N SER A 128 -10.96 14.96 6.58
CA SER A 128 -10.64 15.94 7.61
C SER A 128 -9.40 15.48 8.39
N PRO A 129 -8.65 16.40 9.03
CA PRO A 129 -7.47 16.02 9.82
C PRO A 129 -7.75 14.91 10.86
N PRO A 130 -8.86 14.90 11.62
CA PRO A 130 -9.17 13.82 12.55
C PRO A 130 -9.41 12.46 11.88
N GLU A 131 -10.02 12.44 10.68
CA GLU A 131 -10.21 11.19 9.93
C GLU A 131 -8.87 10.66 9.40
N ALA A 132 -8.03 11.53 8.86
CA ALA A 132 -6.69 11.17 8.41
C ALA A 132 -5.82 10.70 9.58
N GLU A 133 -6.00 11.27 10.77
CA GLU A 133 -5.30 10.82 11.99
C GLU A 133 -5.59 9.35 12.30
N PHE A 134 -6.85 8.89 12.18
CA PHE A 134 -7.17 7.46 12.36
C PHE A 134 -6.44 6.57 11.35
N VAL A 135 -6.28 7.02 10.10
CA VAL A 135 -5.52 6.28 9.08
C VAL A 135 -4.04 6.17 9.48
N ILE A 136 -3.41 7.27 9.87
CA ILE A 136 -2.01 7.27 10.28
C ILE A 136 -1.80 6.45 11.55
N ARG A 137 -2.72 6.52 12.52
CA ARG A 137 -2.70 5.65 13.72
C ARG A 137 -2.81 4.18 13.35
N ALA A 138 -3.68 3.82 12.39
CA ALA A 138 -3.78 2.45 11.90
C ALA A 138 -2.48 1.97 11.25
N TYR A 139 -1.82 2.80 10.44
CA TYR A 139 -0.50 2.48 9.91
C TYR A 139 0.53 2.25 11.00
N GLN A 140 0.58 3.14 12.00
CA GLN A 140 1.52 3.02 13.11
C GLN A 140 1.27 1.75 13.92
N ASP A 141 0.01 1.45 14.27
CA ASP A 141 -0.34 0.28 15.06
C ASP A 141 -0.02 -1.02 14.32
N ARG A 142 -0.28 -1.09 13.01
CA ARG A 142 0.12 -2.25 12.20
C ARG A 142 1.63 -2.36 12.02
N PHE A 143 2.31 -1.25 11.78
CA PHE A 143 3.78 -1.21 11.70
C PHE A 143 4.41 -1.73 13.01
N LEU A 144 3.94 -1.24 14.16
CA LEU A 144 4.44 -1.66 15.47
C LEU A 144 4.10 -3.12 15.80
N ALA A 145 3.00 -3.65 15.25
CA ALA A 145 2.68 -5.08 15.37
C ALA A 145 3.69 -5.92 14.57
N HIS A 146 3.88 -5.59 13.29
CA HIS A 146 4.79 -6.31 12.40
C HIS A 146 6.26 -6.16 12.78
N LYS A 147 6.66 -5.01 13.35
CA LYS A 147 8.02 -4.79 13.85
C LYS A 147 8.46 -5.80 14.92
N LYS A 148 7.52 -6.43 15.63
CA LYS A 148 7.83 -7.44 16.65
C LYS A 148 8.18 -8.80 16.04
N GLU A 149 7.88 -9.01 14.75
CA GLU A 149 8.15 -10.24 14.04
C GLU A 149 9.62 -10.30 13.61
N LYS A 150 10.37 -11.21 14.23
CA LYS A 150 11.83 -11.31 14.06
C LYS A 150 12.28 -11.62 12.63
N CYS A 151 11.41 -12.23 11.84
CA CYS A 151 11.72 -12.64 10.48
C CYS A 151 11.48 -11.55 9.45
N LEU A 152 10.96 -10.38 9.85
CA LEU A 152 10.68 -9.27 8.94
C LEU A 152 11.78 -8.22 9.06
N GLU A 153 12.24 -7.73 7.92
CA GLU A 153 13.27 -6.69 7.84
C GLU A 153 12.71 -5.37 7.31
N TYR A 154 11.61 -5.41 6.55
CA TYR A 154 11.04 -4.24 5.92
C TYR A 154 9.51 -4.26 5.96
N ILE A 155 8.89 -3.12 6.23
CA ILE A 155 7.44 -2.93 6.24
C ILE A 155 7.11 -1.80 5.27
N PHE A 156 6.44 -2.13 4.18
CA PHE A 156 6.00 -1.19 3.16
C PHE A 156 4.52 -0.85 3.35
N ILE A 157 4.22 0.42 3.60
CA ILE A 157 2.86 0.94 3.69
C ILE A 157 2.62 1.84 2.49
N PHE A 158 1.59 1.55 1.70
CA PHE A 158 1.32 2.29 0.47
C PHE A 158 -0.17 2.44 0.17
N HIS A 159 -0.48 3.42 -0.67
CA HIS A 159 -1.83 3.74 -1.11
C HIS A 159 -1.82 3.99 -2.62
N ASN A 160 -2.53 3.17 -3.38
CA ASN A 160 -2.69 3.36 -4.82
C ASN A 160 -4.04 4.04 -5.06
N HIS A 161 -4.03 5.23 -5.65
CA HIS A 161 -5.24 5.96 -6.03
C HIS A 161 -5.41 5.94 -7.55
N GLY A 162 -6.51 5.33 -8.01
CA GLY A 162 -6.86 5.24 -9.43
C GLY A 162 -6.15 4.10 -10.16
N SER A 163 -6.77 3.67 -11.25
CA SER A 163 -6.29 2.57 -12.10
C SER A 163 -4.91 2.86 -12.69
N ALA A 164 -4.61 4.12 -13.02
CA ALA A 164 -3.30 4.52 -13.53
C ALA A 164 -2.16 4.32 -12.50
N ALA A 165 -2.48 4.33 -11.21
CA ALA A 165 -1.56 4.00 -10.12
C ALA A 165 -1.59 2.51 -9.73
N GLY A 166 -2.29 1.66 -10.50
CA GLY A 166 -2.40 0.22 -10.25
C GLY A 166 -3.47 -0.17 -9.23
N ALA A 167 -4.40 0.72 -8.88
CA ALA A 167 -5.54 0.35 -8.02
C ALA A 167 -6.52 -0.55 -8.81
N SER A 168 -6.80 -1.73 -8.28
CA SER A 168 -7.77 -2.69 -8.86
C SER A 168 -9.19 -2.53 -8.32
N VAL A 169 -9.33 -1.87 -7.16
CA VAL A 169 -10.61 -1.60 -6.50
C VAL A 169 -10.73 -0.09 -6.28
N TRP A 170 -11.85 0.49 -6.75
CA TRP A 170 -12.12 1.94 -6.65
C TRP A 170 -12.20 2.44 -5.20
N HIS A 171 -12.77 1.62 -4.32
CA HIS A 171 -13.06 1.97 -2.94
C HIS A 171 -11.76 2.33 -2.19
N PRO A 172 -11.68 3.50 -1.51
CA PRO A 172 -10.47 3.97 -0.86
C PRO A 172 -9.91 2.95 0.14
N HIS A 173 -8.68 2.51 -0.10
CA HIS A 173 -7.97 1.59 0.78
C HIS A 173 -6.46 1.76 0.64
N SER A 174 -5.74 1.39 1.69
CA SER A 174 -4.29 1.26 1.67
C SER A 174 -3.88 -0.18 1.88
N GLN A 175 -2.61 -0.47 1.68
CA GLN A 175 -2.04 -1.79 1.85
C GLN A 175 -0.77 -1.72 2.67
N ILE A 176 -0.50 -2.81 3.39
CA ILE A 176 0.74 -3.04 4.11
C ILE A 176 1.30 -4.37 3.64
N ILE A 177 2.54 -4.37 3.18
CA ILE A 177 3.31 -5.58 2.88
C ILE A 177 4.56 -5.57 3.75
N ALA A 178 4.72 -6.59 4.58
CA ALA A 178 5.92 -6.77 5.39
C ALA A 178 6.74 -7.97 4.86
N LEU A 179 8.04 -7.77 4.69
CA LEU A 179 8.96 -8.65 3.97
C LEU A 179 10.19 -9.03 4.81
N PRO A 180 10.80 -10.19 4.56
CA PRO A 180 12.00 -10.67 5.23
C PRO A 180 13.29 -10.17 4.56
N ILE A 181 13.17 -9.17 3.68
CA ILE A 181 14.28 -8.57 2.94
C ILE A 181 14.08 -7.06 2.87
N VAL A 182 15.17 -6.31 2.86
CA VAL A 182 15.16 -4.89 2.51
C VAL A 182 15.24 -4.74 0.98
N PRO A 183 14.29 -4.08 0.31
CA PRO A 183 14.37 -3.84 -1.12
C PRO A 183 15.65 -3.07 -1.51
N PRO A 184 16.27 -3.38 -2.66
CA PRO A 184 17.54 -2.74 -3.04
C PRO A 184 17.47 -1.21 -3.08
N ASP A 185 16.36 -0.63 -3.53
CA ASP A 185 16.21 0.83 -3.65
C ASP A 185 16.15 1.51 -2.29
N VAL A 186 15.56 0.83 -1.30
CA VAL A 186 15.55 1.28 0.10
C VAL A 186 16.94 1.15 0.69
N ALA A 187 17.61 0.01 0.49
CA ALA A 187 18.96 -0.22 1.01
C ALA A 187 19.98 0.81 0.50
N ARG A 188 19.83 1.28 -0.76
CA ARG A 188 20.65 2.37 -1.32
C ARG A 188 20.34 3.75 -0.74
N SER A 189 19.15 3.92 -0.16
CA SER A 189 18.64 5.18 0.35
C SER A 189 18.82 5.37 1.86
N LEU A 190 19.44 4.39 2.54
CA LEU A 190 19.81 4.42 3.96
C LEU A 190 21.25 4.90 4.13
#